data_AF-A0A7S0Q0U4-F1
#
_entry.id   AF-A0A7S0Q0U4-F1
#
_cell.length_a   1.000
_cell.length_b   1.000
_cell.length_c   1.000
_cell.angle_alpha   90.00
_cell.angle_beta   90.00
_cell.angle_gamma   90.00
#
_symmetry.space_group_name_H-M   'P 1'
#
loop_
_entity.id
_entity.type
_entity.pdbx_description
1 polymer ?
#
loop_
_entity_poly.entity_id
_entity_poly.type
_entity_poly.pdbx_seq_one_letter_code
_entity_poly.pdbx_strand_id
1 'polypeptide(L)'
;PADIGFWQLIRKPEFYPVLFLLFFPFASVATITWVVLLALIDKNDEYQLTNYILLFRSGFFLISGVYWSIKGFVMLYLCSTSVHTDCLSSGPGVSSSQALKISMTIMRLVCGWIAFVLLVGLRGGAK
;
A
#
# COMPACT_ATOMS: atom_id res chain seq x y z
N PRO A 1 1.66 16.39 19.56
CA PRO A 1 0.38 15.64 19.57
C PRO A 1 0.65 14.13 19.58
N ALA A 2 0.18 13.44 20.62
CA ALA A 2 0.43 12.02 20.87
C ALA A 2 -0.01 11.10 19.72
N ASP A 3 0.65 9.95 19.61
CA ASP A 3 0.53 8.91 18.59
C ASP A 3 -0.90 8.65 18.11
N ILE A 4 -1.27 9.29 16.99
CA ILE A 4 -2.53 8.99 16.30
C ILE A 4 -2.30 7.75 15.44
N GLY A 5 -2.79 6.61 15.91
CA GLY A 5 -2.66 5.34 15.18
C GLY A 5 -3.52 5.30 13.92
N PHE A 6 -3.21 4.36 13.02
CA PHE A 6 -3.94 4.16 11.76
C PHE A 6 -5.46 4.15 11.90
N TRP A 7 -5.97 3.39 12.87
CA TRP A 7 -7.42 3.25 13.10
C TRP A 7 -8.08 4.54 13.61
N GLN A 8 -7.32 5.39 14.30
CA GLN A 8 -7.80 6.71 14.72
C GLN A 8 -7.75 7.69 13.54
N LEU A 9 -6.79 7.55 12.62
CA LEU A 9 -6.72 8.33 11.38
C LEU A 9 -7.95 8.06 10.49
N ILE A 10 -8.41 6.81 10.39
CA ILE A 10 -9.64 6.44 9.66
C ILE A 10 -10.91 7.08 10.26
N ARG A 11 -10.91 7.46 11.54
CA ARG A 11 -12.07 8.14 12.14
C ARG A 11 -12.14 9.62 11.80
N LYS A 12 -11.06 10.19 11.24
CA LYS A 12 -10.97 11.62 10.92
C LYS A 12 -11.26 11.84 9.42
N PRO A 13 -12.37 12.50 9.07
CA PRO A 13 -12.78 12.67 7.67
C PRO A 13 -11.80 13.54 6.87
N GLU A 14 -11.10 14.47 7.53
CA GLU A 14 -10.08 15.33 6.92
C GLU A 14 -8.92 14.56 6.26
N PHE A 15 -8.65 13.32 6.70
CA PHE A 15 -7.60 12.48 6.14
C PHE A 15 -8.08 11.54 5.03
N TYR A 16 -9.38 11.50 4.73
CA TYR A 16 -9.95 10.65 3.68
C TYR A 16 -9.34 10.87 2.29
N PRO A 17 -9.09 12.11 1.80
CA PRO A 17 -8.46 12.28 0.50
C PRO A 17 -7.05 11.69 0.45
N VAL A 18 -6.27 11.83 1.54
CA VAL A 18 -4.91 11.28 1.62
C VAL A 18 -4.95 9.75 1.70
N LEU A 19 -5.82 9.19 2.55
CA LEU A 19 -6.05 7.75 2.63
C LEU A 19 -6.48 7.21 1.27
N PHE A 20 -7.44 7.84 0.61
CA PHE A 20 -7.91 7.43 -0.71
C PHE A 20 -6.77 7.38 -1.74
N LEU A 21 -5.88 8.37 -1.75
CA LEU A 21 -4.70 8.39 -2.63
C LEU A 21 -3.68 7.29 -2.29
N LEU A 22 -3.50 6.96 -1.01
CA LEU A 22 -2.64 5.86 -0.57
C LEU A 22 -3.22 4.48 -0.91
N PHE A 23 -4.56 4.39 -0.95
CA PHE A 23 -5.34 3.19 -1.21
C PHE A 23 -5.80 3.05 -2.66
N PHE A 24 -5.48 4.01 -3.51
CA PHE A 24 -6.04 4.10 -4.85
C PHE A 24 -5.71 2.84 -5.69
N PRO A 25 -6.68 2.23 -6.38
CA PRO A 25 -6.50 0.95 -7.09
C PRO A 25 -5.54 1.03 -8.28
N PHE A 26 -5.11 2.23 -8.65
CA PHE A 26 -4.04 2.42 -9.64
C PHE A 26 -2.68 2.30 -8.96
N ALA A 27 -1.99 1.20 -9.27
CA ALA A 27 -0.68 0.87 -8.71
C ALA A 27 0.32 2.03 -8.80
N SER A 28 0.34 2.78 -9.90
CA SER A 28 1.27 3.90 -10.06
C SER A 28 1.00 5.05 -9.09
N VAL A 29 -0.26 5.50 -8.97
CA VAL A 29 -0.63 6.65 -8.14
C VAL A 29 -0.32 6.36 -6.68
N ALA A 30 -0.82 5.24 -6.16
CA ALA A 30 -0.58 4.91 -4.76
C ALA A 30 0.92 4.67 -4.46
N THR A 31 1.72 4.13 -5.39
CA THR A 31 3.18 4.00 -5.18
C THR A 31 3.84 5.36 -5.10
N ILE A 32 3.50 6.27 -6.01
CA ILE A 32 4.04 7.64 -6.01
C ILE A 32 3.64 8.35 -4.72
N THR A 33 2.39 8.21 -4.26
CA THR A 33 1.94 8.80 -3.00
C THR A 33 2.76 8.28 -1.81
N TRP A 34 3.05 6.98 -1.74
CA TRP A 34 3.91 6.40 -0.69
C TRP A 34 5.33 6.96 -0.72
N VAL A 35 5.92 7.09 -1.92
CA VAL A 35 7.27 7.67 -2.11
C VAL A 35 7.29 9.14 -1.69
N VAL A 36 6.30 9.92 -2.13
CA VAL A 36 6.17 11.34 -1.78
C VAL A 36 6.00 11.49 -0.27
N LEU A 37 5.19 10.65 0.36
CA LEU A 37 4.97 10.70 1.80
C LEU A 37 6.27 10.38 2.57
N LEU A 38 7.05 9.38 2.15
CA LEU A 38 8.38 9.10 2.71
C LEU A 38 9.37 10.25 2.49
N ALA A 39 9.26 10.97 1.37
CA ALA A 39 10.09 12.13 1.10
C ALA A 39 9.75 13.30 2.04
N LEU A 40 8.46 13.53 2.30
CA LEU A 40 7.94 14.65 3.09
C LEU A 40 8.07 14.48 4.61
N ILE A 41 8.05 13.25 5.14
CA ILE A 41 8.24 13.04 6.58
C ILE A 41 9.65 13.42 7.03
N ASP A 42 9.74 13.94 8.25
CA ASP A 42 11.01 14.16 8.93
C ASP A 42 11.63 12.81 9.28
N LYS A 43 12.83 12.56 8.73
CA LYS A 43 13.56 11.31 8.88
C LYS A 43 14.37 11.28 10.17
N ASN A 44 14.38 12.38 10.94
CA ASN A 44 15.00 12.48 12.26
C ASN A 44 13.99 12.28 13.40
N ASP A 45 12.69 12.28 13.10
CA ASP A 45 11.61 12.09 14.07
C ASP A 45 11.17 10.62 14.12
N GLU A 46 11.48 9.94 15.22
CA GLU A 46 11.13 8.53 15.43
C GLU A 46 9.62 8.27 15.34
N TYR A 47 8.80 9.22 15.77
CA TYR A 47 7.35 9.07 15.80
C TYR A 47 6.76 9.11 14.39
N GLN A 48 7.22 10.04 13.54
CA GLN A 48 6.77 10.14 12.15
C GLN A 48 7.13 8.89 11.36
N LEU A 49 8.35 8.38 11.57
CA LEU A 49 8.85 7.21 10.87
C LEU A 49 8.14 5.92 11.32
N THR A 50 7.87 5.79 12.62
CA THR A 50 7.07 4.69 13.17
C THR A 50 5.63 4.73 12.63
N ASN A 51 5.00 5.89 12.61
CA ASN A 51 3.64 6.03 12.11
C ASN A 51 3.56 5.73 10.60
N TYR A 52 4.57 6.14 9.82
CA TYR A 52 4.71 5.75 8.42
C TYR A 52 4.73 4.23 8.23
N ILE A 53 5.55 3.50 9.01
CA ILE A 53 5.67 2.04 8.92
C ILE A 53 4.36 1.35 9.29
N LEU A 54 3.70 1.81 10.36
CA LEU A 54 2.41 1.27 10.79
C LEU A 54 1.33 1.49 9.73
N LEU A 55 1.21 2.72 9.20
CA LEU A 55 0.30 3.07 8.12
C LEU A 55 0.57 2.22 6.88
N PHE A 56 1.84 2.02 6.52
CA PHE A 56 2.27 1.21 5.39
C PHE A 56 1.84 -0.24 5.54
N ARG A 57 2.10 -0.85 6.71
CA ARG A 57 1.78 -2.25 6.97
C ARG A 57 0.28 -2.49 6.99
N SER A 58 -0.48 -1.64 7.69
CA SER A 58 -1.93 -1.70 7.72
C SER A 58 -2.52 -1.52 6.33
N GLY A 59 -1.97 -0.58 5.56
CA GLY A 59 -2.45 -0.33 4.21
C GLY A 59 -2.16 -1.47 3.24
N PHE A 60 -0.97 -2.06 3.33
CA PHE A 60 -0.59 -3.22 2.53
C PHE A 60 -1.49 -4.42 2.81
N PHE A 61 -1.87 -4.66 4.07
CA PHE A 61 -2.82 -5.70 4.43
C PHE A 61 -4.20 -5.48 3.78
N LEU A 62 -4.74 -4.26 3.84
CA LEU A 62 -6.07 -3.97 3.26
C LEU A 62 -6.09 -4.06 1.73
N ILE A 63 -5.08 -3.52 1.05
CA ILE A 63 -5.04 -3.55 -0.42
C ILE A 63 -4.62 -4.94 -0.91
N SER A 64 -3.38 -5.33 -0.60
CA SER A 64 -2.75 -6.55 -1.13
C SER A 64 -3.36 -7.81 -0.55
N GLY A 65 -3.80 -7.78 0.71
CA GLY A 65 -4.49 -8.88 1.36
C GLY A 65 -5.97 -8.92 1.00
N VAL A 66 -6.75 -7.92 1.44
CA VAL A 66 -8.22 -8.00 1.37
C VAL A 66 -8.75 -7.69 -0.04
N TYR A 67 -8.46 -6.51 -0.59
CA TYR A 67 -9.04 -6.05 -1.86
C TYR A 67 -8.68 -6.97 -3.03
N TRP A 68 -7.40 -7.31 -3.19
CA TRP A 68 -6.97 -8.19 -4.28
C TRP A 68 -7.50 -9.62 -4.14
N SER A 69 -7.65 -10.14 -2.93
CA SER A 69 -8.26 -11.47 -2.72
C SER A 69 -9.73 -11.48 -3.11
N ILE A 70 -10.50 -10.47 -2.69
CA ILE A 70 -11.92 -10.34 -3.07
C ILE A 70 -12.04 -10.21 -4.59
N LYS A 71 -11.24 -9.34 -5.21
CA LYS A 71 -11.24 -9.15 -6.66
C LYS A 71 -10.87 -10.43 -7.41
N GLY A 72 -9.85 -11.14 -6.95
CA GLY A 72 -9.43 -12.42 -7.52
C GLY A 72 -10.52 -13.49 -7.42
N PHE A 73 -11.19 -13.58 -6.27
CA PHE A 73 -12.32 -14.49 -6.07
C PHE A 73 -13.49 -14.17 -7.01
N VAL A 74 -13.88 -12.89 -7.13
CA VAL A 74 -14.96 -12.47 -8.04
C VAL A 74 -14.62 -12.80 -9.50
N MET A 75 -13.39 -12.52 -9.93
CA MET A 75 -12.93 -12.88 -11.28
C MET A 75 -12.98 -14.39 -11.52
N LEU A 76 -12.51 -15.18 -10.57
CA LEU A 76 -12.55 -16.64 -10.65
C LEU A 76 -13.99 -17.16 -10.71
N TYR A 77 -14.87 -16.64 -9.86
CA TYR A 77 -16.28 -17.02 -9.81
C TYR A 77 -16.98 -16.75 -11.15
N LEU A 78 -16.80 -15.55 -11.70
CA LEU A 78 -17.33 -15.21 -13.02
C LEU A 78 -16.78 -16.14 -14.10
N CYS A 79 -15.49 -16.43 -14.05
CA CYS A 79 -14.86 -17.36 -14.98
C CYS A 79 -15.41 -18.79 -14.89
N SER A 80 -15.76 -19.26 -13.69
CA SER A 80 -16.33 -20.60 -13.50
C SER A 80 -17.80 -20.72 -13.86
N THR A 81 -18.55 -19.62 -13.87
CA THR A 81 -20.02 -19.63 -13.99
C THR A 81 -20.55 -19.09 -15.30
N SER A 82 -19.76 -18.28 -16.02
CA SER A 82 -20.19 -17.65 -17.26
C SER A 82 -19.69 -18.41 -18.50
N VAL A 83 -20.59 -18.62 -19.46
CA VAL A 83 -20.32 -19.38 -20.70
C VAL A 83 -19.55 -18.56 -21.75
N HIS A 84 -19.51 -17.23 -21.60
CA HIS A 84 -18.97 -16.29 -22.61
C HIS A 84 -17.73 -15.50 -22.17
N THR A 85 -17.12 -15.82 -21.02
CA THR A 85 -15.95 -15.08 -20.55
C THR A 85 -14.69 -15.85 -20.89
N ASP A 86 -13.86 -15.30 -21.78
CA ASP A 86 -12.56 -15.89 -22.13
C ASP A 86 -11.61 -15.83 -20.93
N CYS A 87 -11.59 -16.91 -20.14
CA CYS A 87 -10.75 -16.99 -18.94
C CYS A 87 -9.25 -17.04 -19.24
N LEU A 88 -8.88 -17.43 -20.46
CA LEU A 88 -7.50 -17.38 -20.93
C LEU A 88 -6.98 -15.95 -21.08
N SER A 89 -7.82 -14.99 -21.46
CA SER A 89 -7.42 -13.59 -21.71
C SER A 89 -7.87 -12.63 -20.59
N SER A 90 -8.97 -12.95 -19.91
CA SER A 90 -9.60 -12.14 -18.86
C SER A 90 -9.39 -12.72 -17.45
N GLY A 91 -8.60 -13.79 -17.34
CA GLY A 91 -8.30 -14.45 -16.08
C GLY A 91 -7.59 -13.55 -15.07
N PRO A 92 -7.69 -13.86 -13.77
CA PRO A 92 -6.99 -13.13 -12.73
C PRO A 92 -5.47 -13.25 -12.96
N GLY A 93 -4.83 -12.11 -13.24
CA GLY A 93 -3.40 -12.08 -13.50
C GLY A 93 -3.01 -12.45 -14.94
N VAL A 94 -3.76 -11.98 -15.95
CA VAL A 94 -3.35 -12.05 -17.36
C VAL A 94 -3.23 -10.66 -18.02
N SER A 95 -3.30 -9.56 -17.25
CA SER A 95 -3.28 -8.21 -17.82
C SER A 95 -1.89 -7.82 -18.37
N SER A 96 -1.84 -7.22 -19.56
CA SER A 96 -0.59 -6.77 -20.21
C SER A 96 0.28 -5.83 -19.36
N SER A 97 -0.30 -5.14 -18.37
CA SER A 97 0.41 -4.25 -17.44
C SER A 97 0.87 -4.93 -16.13
N GLN A 98 0.88 -6.26 -16.06
CA GLN A 98 1.27 -6.99 -14.84
C GLN A 98 2.69 -6.73 -14.37
N ALA A 99 3.66 -6.73 -15.29
CA ALA A 99 5.06 -6.48 -14.94
C ALA A 99 5.22 -5.12 -14.26
N LEU A 100 4.53 -4.08 -14.76
CA LEU A 100 4.52 -2.75 -14.17
C LEU A 100 3.86 -2.74 -12.79
N LYS A 101 2.73 -3.44 -12.61
CA LYS A 101 2.07 -3.55 -11.29
C LYS A 101 2.94 -4.25 -10.25
N ILE A 102 3.62 -5.31 -10.64
CA ILE A 102 4.56 -6.05 -9.77
C ILE A 102 5.74 -5.17 -9.40
N SER A 103 6.38 -4.54 -10.39
CA SER A 103 7.50 -3.62 -10.18
C SER A 103 7.15 -2.49 -9.21
N MET A 104 6.00 -1.84 -9.41
CA MET A 104 5.52 -0.77 -8.53
C MET A 104 5.20 -1.27 -7.11
N THR A 105 4.83 -2.53 -6.94
CA THR A 105 4.61 -3.14 -5.63
C THR A 105 5.94 -3.42 -4.92
N ILE A 106 6.94 -3.90 -5.66
CA ILE A 106 8.30 -4.08 -5.13
C ILE A 106 8.88 -2.73 -4.67
N MET A 107 8.70 -1.67 -5.46
CA MET A 107 9.12 -0.32 -5.09
C MET A 107 8.50 0.13 -3.75
N ARG A 108 7.21 -0.13 -3.52
CA ARG A 108 6.56 0.15 -2.24
C ARG A 108 7.19 -0.61 -1.08
N LEU A 109 7.50 -1.89 -1.27
CA LEU A 109 8.16 -2.71 -0.23
C LEU A 109 9.54 -2.14 0.12
N VAL A 110 10.32 -1.72 -0.89
CA VAL A 110 11.61 -1.07 -0.69
C VAL A 110 11.46 0.21 0.14
N CYS A 111 10.44 1.04 -0.13
CA CYS A 111 10.17 2.24 0.67
C CYS A 111 9.90 1.92 2.15
N GLY A 112 9.15 0.84 2.43
CA GLY A 112 8.92 0.37 3.79
C GLY A 112 10.21 -0.07 4.50
N TRP A 113 11.09 -0.80 3.80
CA TRP A 113 12.39 -1.21 4.32
C TRP A 113 13.34 -0.04 4.55
N ILE A 114 13.35 0.96 3.66
CA ILE A 114 14.14 2.19 3.85
C ILE A 114 13.70 2.90 5.13
N ALA A 115 12.39 3.08 5.34
CA ALA A 115 11.87 3.69 6.56
C ALA A 115 12.27 2.89 7.81
N PHE A 116 12.25 1.55 7.73
CA PHE A 116 12.68 0.70 8.84
C PHE A 116 14.18 0.84 9.15
N VAL A 117 15.04 0.86 8.13
CA VAL A 117 16.50 1.05 8.30
C VAL A 117 16.80 2.42 8.90
N LEU A 118 16.11 3.47 8.46
CA LEU A 118 16.25 4.81 9.03
C LEU A 118 15.86 4.82 10.53
N LEU A 119 14.80 4.11 10.91
CA LEU A 119 14.34 4.03 12.31
C LEU A 119 15.39 3.34 13.19
N VAL A 120 15.95 2.23 12.71
CA VAL A 120 17.02 1.52 13.41
C VAL A 120 18.28 2.37 13.51
N GLY A 121 18.63 3.11 12.45
CA GLY A 121 19.78 4.01 12.43
C GLY A 121 19.68 5.15 13.44
N LEU A 122 18.52 5.81 13.54
CA LEU A 122 18.28 6.85 14.54
C LEU A 122 18.43 6.32 15.96
N ARG A 123 17.81 5.18 16.25
CA ARG A 123 17.87 4.54 17.57
C ARG A 123 19.28 4.06 17.92
N GLY A 124 20.09 3.68 16.93
CA GLY A 124 21.49 3.30 17.09
C GLY A 124 22.43 4.48 17.31
N GLY A 125 22.11 5.66 16.75
CA GLY A 125 22.88 6.90 16.89
C GLY A 125 22.53 7.72 18.13
N ALA A 126 21.42 7.43 18.81
CA ALA A 126 21.01 8.04 20.08
C ALA A 126 21.74 7.44 21.32
N LYS A 127 23.01 7.02 21.14
CA LYS A 127 23.90 6.58 22.22
C LYS A 127 24.98 7.61 22.47
#